data_AF-X1S593-F1
#
_entry.id   AF-X1S593-F1
#
_cell.length_a   1.000
_cell.length_b   1.000
_cell.length_c   1.000
_cell.angle_alpha   90.00
_cell.angle_beta   90.00
_cell.angle_gamma   90.00
#
_symmetry.space_group_name_H-M   'P 1'
#
loop_
_entity.id
_entity.type
_entity.pdbx_description
1 polymer ?
#
loop_
_entity_poly.entity_id
_entity_poly.type
_entity_poly.pdbx_seq_one_letter_code
_entity_poly.pdbx_strand_id
1 'polypeptide(L)'
;MLTELLNRIDSYLLLHYTVRDLETWLLSNLQQILDSGEEAAIDLANKVDADLVELGEGIMDELAFRERLQSYIMTKDTLPFEYYETQPRDSVTASTSAETTSDGFEITGPVVDLHLEHSFA
;
A
#
# COMPACT_ATOMS: atom_id res chain seq x y z
N MET A 1 16.86 13.62 -1.22
CA MET A 1 17.30 12.51 -2.09
C MET A 1 16.20 12.01 -3.01
N LEU A 2 14.92 12.08 -2.59
CA LEU A 2 13.79 11.63 -3.40
C LEU A 2 13.75 12.26 -4.80
N THR A 3 13.91 13.59 -4.91
CA THR A 3 13.85 14.30 -6.20
C THR A 3 14.91 13.80 -7.17
N GLU A 4 16.13 13.53 -6.70
CA GLU A 4 17.19 13.02 -7.58
C GLU A 4 16.86 11.60 -8.07
N LEU A 5 16.35 10.73 -7.21
CA LEU A 5 15.90 9.40 -7.61
C LEU A 5 14.78 9.47 -8.66
N LEU A 6 13.79 10.35 -8.46
CA LEU A 6 12.71 10.56 -9.44
C LEU A 6 13.25 11.05 -10.79
N ASN A 7 14.17 12.01 -10.80
CA ASN A 7 14.80 12.50 -12.03
C ASN A 7 15.54 11.40 -12.80
N ARG A 8 16.14 10.45 -12.08
CA ARG A 8 16.85 9.30 -12.69
C ARG A 8 15.88 8.32 -13.32
N ILE A 9 14.79 8.01 -12.62
CA ILE A 9 13.72 7.17 -13.16
C ILE A 9 13.11 7.83 -14.40
N ASP A 10 12.79 9.12 -14.34
CA ASP A 10 12.23 9.86 -15.48
C ASP A 10 13.17 9.86 -16.69
N SER A 11 14.47 10.10 -16.46
CA SER A 11 15.48 10.05 -17.53
C SER A 11 15.59 8.65 -18.17
N TYR A 12 15.44 7.57 -17.39
CA TYR A 12 15.37 6.21 -17.92
C TYR A 12 14.09 5.96 -18.75
N LEU A 13 12.94 6.45 -18.27
CA LEU A 13 11.67 6.35 -18.98
C LEU A 13 11.69 7.11 -20.31
N LEU A 14 12.39 8.24 -20.37
CA LEU A 14 12.63 9.04 -21.58
C LEU A 14 13.71 8.46 -22.51
N LEU A 15 14.24 7.26 -22.21
CA LEU A 15 15.27 6.57 -23.01
C LEU A 15 16.62 7.29 -23.08
N HIS A 16 16.89 8.22 -22.15
CA HIS A 16 18.21 8.85 -22.05
C HIS A 16 19.24 7.95 -21.36
N TYR A 17 18.78 6.98 -20.59
CA TYR A 17 19.59 6.01 -19.86
C TYR A 17 19.09 4.59 -20.08
N THR A 18 20.01 3.63 -19.96
CA THR A 18 19.68 2.20 -19.96
C THR A 18 19.30 1.72 -18.57
N VAL A 19 18.74 0.51 -18.47
CA VAL A 19 18.49 -0.18 -17.19
C VAL A 19 19.78 -0.23 -16.36
N ARG A 20 20.91 -0.53 -16.99
CA ARG A 20 22.22 -0.63 -16.34
C ARG A 20 22.67 0.69 -15.74
N ASP A 21 22.40 1.80 -16.40
CA ASP A 21 22.74 3.13 -15.90
C ASP A 21 21.91 3.47 -14.66
N LEU A 22 20.62 3.10 -14.67
CA LEU A 22 19.72 3.28 -13.52
C LEU A 22 20.18 2.43 -12.32
N GLU A 23 20.48 1.15 -12.54
CA GLU A 23 21.01 0.23 -11.53
C GLU A 23 22.34 0.74 -10.95
N THR A 24 23.28 1.13 -11.81
CA THR A 24 24.58 1.66 -11.39
C THR A 24 24.42 2.91 -10.53
N TRP A 25 23.54 3.81 -10.95
CA TRP A 25 23.27 5.03 -10.19
C TRP A 25 22.65 4.71 -8.83
N LEU A 26 21.65 3.82 -8.79
CA LEU A 26 20.98 3.43 -7.55
C LEU A 26 21.97 2.84 -6.55
N LEU A 27 22.77 1.87 -6.97
CA LEU A 27 23.78 1.22 -6.12
C LEU A 27 24.83 2.22 -5.61
N SER A 28 25.26 3.15 -6.47
CA SER A 28 26.26 4.15 -6.09
C SER A 28 25.74 5.19 -5.09
N ASN A 29 24.42 5.38 -5.02
CA ASN A 29 23.79 6.40 -4.17
C ASN A 29 22.97 5.80 -3.02
N LEU A 30 22.92 4.47 -2.89
CA LEU A 30 22.08 3.79 -1.90
C LEU A 30 22.38 4.24 -0.47
N GLN A 31 23.66 4.31 -0.09
CA GLN A 31 24.06 4.78 1.23
C GLN A 31 23.56 6.21 1.48
N GLN A 32 23.69 7.10 0.50
CA GLN A 32 23.23 8.48 0.62
C GLN A 32 21.70 8.58 0.73
N ILE A 33 20.97 7.70 0.04
CA ILE A 33 19.51 7.61 0.16
C ILE A 33 19.12 7.19 1.58
N LEU A 34 19.78 6.17 2.14
CA LEU A 34 19.53 5.71 3.50
C LEU A 34 19.89 6.78 4.54
N ASP A 35 21.05 7.43 4.38
CA ASP A 35 21.52 8.48 5.28
C ASP A 35 20.66 9.75 5.25
N SER A 36 19.88 9.95 4.18
CA SER A 36 18.99 11.12 4.07
C SER A 36 17.83 11.10 5.07
N GLY A 37 17.46 9.92 5.58
CA GLY A 37 16.29 9.73 6.45
C GLY A 37 14.95 10.06 5.77
N GLU A 38 14.93 10.34 4.47
CA GLU A 38 13.70 10.58 3.72
C GLU A 38 13.00 9.23 3.43
N GLU A 39 12.02 8.85 4.26
CA GLU A 39 11.28 7.58 4.12
C GLU A 39 10.76 7.37 2.69
N ALA A 40 10.19 8.42 2.09
CA ALA A 40 9.67 8.35 0.74
C ALA A 40 10.75 8.09 -0.34
N ALA A 41 12.01 8.47 -0.10
CA ALA A 41 13.15 8.16 -0.97
C ALA A 41 13.60 6.71 -0.77
N ILE A 42 13.65 6.26 0.48
CA ILE A 42 14.04 4.90 0.87
C ILE A 42 13.04 3.88 0.32
N ASP A 43 11.74 4.12 0.52
CA ASP A 43 10.68 3.25 0.02
C ASP A 43 10.69 3.13 -1.50
N LEU A 44 10.91 4.24 -2.20
CA LEU A 44 11.00 4.24 -3.65
C LEU A 44 12.25 3.47 -4.12
N ALA A 45 13.40 3.69 -3.47
CA ALA A 45 14.62 2.97 -3.78
C ALA A 45 14.46 1.46 -3.59
N ASN A 46 13.82 1.03 -2.50
CA ASN A 46 13.54 -0.38 -2.23
C ASN A 46 12.64 -1.02 -3.29
N LYS A 47 11.59 -0.30 -3.75
CA LYS A 47 10.72 -0.78 -4.82
C LYS A 47 11.45 -0.93 -6.15
N VAL A 48 12.25 0.08 -6.51
CA VAL A 48 13.05 0.05 -7.74
C VAL A 48 14.09 -1.06 -7.70
N ASP A 49 14.75 -1.27 -6.56
CA ASP A 49 15.71 -2.37 -6.36
C ASP A 49 15.06 -3.75 -6.57
N ALA A 50 13.90 -3.98 -5.92
CA ALA A 50 13.15 -5.22 -6.09
C ALA A 50 12.75 -5.47 -7.56
N ASP A 51 12.24 -4.45 -8.23
CA ASP A 51 11.85 -4.54 -9.64
C ASP A 51 13.08 -4.79 -10.57
N LEU A 52 14.25 -4.20 -10.26
CA LEU A 52 15.49 -4.46 -10.99
C LEU A 52 15.97 -5.91 -10.81
N VAL A 53 15.82 -6.48 -9.61
CA VAL A 53 16.11 -7.90 -9.36
C VAL A 53 15.16 -8.79 -10.16
N GLU A 54 13.84 -8.53 -10.12
CA GLU A 54 12.85 -9.28 -10.89
C GLU A 54 13.13 -9.24 -12.41
N LEU A 55 13.55 -8.08 -12.92
CA LEU A 55 13.97 -7.92 -14.31
C LEU A 55 15.25 -8.72 -14.63
N GLY A 56 16.26 -8.67 -13.76
CA GLY A 56 17.52 -9.40 -13.91
C GLY A 56 17.35 -10.92 -13.85
N GLU A 57 16.36 -11.40 -13.11
CA GLU A 57 15.98 -12.82 -13.02
C GLU A 57 15.06 -13.27 -14.18
N GLY A 58 14.60 -12.33 -15.02
CA GLY A 58 13.67 -12.62 -16.12
C GLY A 58 12.25 -12.99 -15.65
N ILE A 59 11.91 -12.68 -14.40
CA ILE A 59 10.55 -12.79 -13.86
C ILE A 59 9.65 -11.70 -14.47
N MET A 60 10.26 -10.54 -14.76
CA MET A 60 9.64 -9.40 -15.39
C MET A 60 10.39 -9.03 -16.67
N ASP A 61 9.68 -8.53 -17.69
CA ASP A 61 10.30 -7.94 -18.86
C ASP A 61 10.48 -6.42 -18.72
N GLU A 62 11.25 -5.81 -19.63
CA GLU A 62 11.55 -4.38 -19.56
C GLU A 62 10.30 -3.50 -19.73
N LEU A 63 9.27 -3.99 -20.44
CA LEU A 63 8.02 -3.26 -20.62
C LEU A 63 7.26 -3.16 -19.29
N ALA A 64 7.04 -4.29 -18.63
CA ALA A 64 6.40 -4.33 -17.31
C ALA A 64 7.21 -3.53 -16.26
N PHE A 65 8.53 -3.55 -16.35
CA PHE A 65 9.40 -2.72 -15.51
C PHE A 65 9.14 -1.23 -15.71
N ARG A 66 9.07 -0.77 -16.97
CA ARG A 66 8.76 0.64 -17.30
C ARG A 66 7.38 1.04 -16.81
N GLU A 67 6.37 0.17 -16.93
CA GLU A 67 5.01 0.42 -16.45
C GLU A 67 4.97 0.57 -14.91
N ARG A 68 5.68 -0.27 -14.16
CA ARG A 68 5.79 -0.14 -12.70
C ARG A 68 6.45 1.17 -12.29
N LEU A 69 7.56 1.53 -12.93
CA LEU A 69 8.24 2.80 -12.67
C LEU A 69 7.35 4.02 -12.95
N GLN A 70 6.57 3.99 -14.04
CA GLN A 70 5.59 5.04 -14.34
C GLN A 70 4.51 5.13 -13.25
N SER A 71 4.00 4.00 -12.78
CA SER A 71 3.02 3.95 -11.69
C SER A 71 3.57 4.58 -10.41
N TYR A 72 4.84 4.36 -10.07
CA TYR A 72 5.46 4.97 -8.88
C TYR A 72 5.55 6.49 -8.96
N ILE A 73 5.84 7.04 -10.13
CA ILE A 73 5.89 8.49 -10.33
C ILE A 73 4.48 9.08 -10.26
N MET A 74 3.52 8.47 -10.98
CA MET A 74 2.13 8.96 -10.98
C MET A 74 1.47 8.89 -9.61
N THR A 75 1.78 7.86 -8.82
CA THR A 75 1.25 7.71 -7.45
C THR A 75 1.76 8.81 -6.51
N LYS A 76 2.88 9.48 -6.81
CA LYS A 76 3.37 10.62 -6.01
C LYS A 76 2.75 11.95 -6.42
N ASP A 77 2.34 12.11 -7.67
CA ASP A 77 1.58 13.27 -8.13
C ASP A 77 0.12 13.22 -7.67
N THR A 78 -0.43 12.02 -7.47
CA THR A 78 -1.74 11.81 -6.83
C THR A 78 -1.55 11.61 -5.32
N LEU A 79 -1.73 12.67 -4.52
CA LEU A 79 -1.75 12.75 -3.05
C LEU A 79 -1.82 11.41 -2.25
N PRO A 80 -1.05 11.27 -1.16
CA PRO A 80 -0.95 10.03 -0.40
C PRO A 80 -2.27 9.75 0.35
N PHE A 81 -2.83 8.56 0.14
CA PHE A 81 -3.87 8.03 1.01
C PHE A 81 -3.17 7.41 2.23
N GLU A 82 -3.07 8.17 3.31
CA GLU A 82 -2.75 7.61 4.62
C GLU A 82 -3.86 6.64 5.01
N TYR A 83 -3.61 5.34 4.85
CA TYR A 83 -4.42 4.32 5.50
C TYR A 83 -4.03 4.33 6.98
N TYR A 84 -4.68 5.18 7.76
CA TYR A 84 -4.74 4.97 9.21
C TYR A 84 -5.56 3.70 9.43
N GLU A 85 -4.88 2.58 9.63
CA GLU A 85 -5.50 1.42 10.25
C GLU A 85 -5.82 1.80 11.69
N THR A 86 -7.00 2.39 11.91
CA THR A 86 -7.58 2.51 13.24
C THR A 86 -7.86 1.10 13.73
N GLN A 87 -6.86 0.50 14.38
CA GLN A 87 -7.02 -0.69 15.18
C GLN A 87 -8.18 -0.45 16.16
N PRO A 88 -9.28 -1.23 16.11
CA PRO A 88 -10.25 -1.22 17.19
C PRO A 88 -9.53 -1.81 18.40
N ARG A 89 -9.21 -0.96 19.36
CA ARG A 89 -8.69 -1.39 20.65
C ARG A 89 -9.85 -2.02 21.39
N ASP A 90 -9.99 -3.33 21.24
CA ASP A 90 -10.83 -4.16 22.11
C ASP A 90 -10.35 -3.98 23.55
N SER A 91 -11.05 -3.13 24.29
CA SER A 91 -10.95 -3.05 25.74
C SER A 91 -12.28 -3.51 26.31
N VAL A 92 -12.47 -4.83 26.32
CA VAL A 92 -13.47 -5.48 27.15
C VAL A 92 -13.05 -5.29 28.61
N THR A 93 -13.75 -4.38 29.30
CA THR A 93 -13.77 -4.35 30.77
C THR A 93 -15.22 -4.34 31.24
N ALA A 94 -15.59 -5.43 31.89
CA ALA A 94 -16.88 -5.67 32.54
C ALA A 94 -17.00 -4.93 33.89
N SER A 95 -18.21 -4.45 34.21
CA SER A 95 -18.82 -4.30 35.57
C SER A 95 -20.16 -3.55 35.43
N THR A 96 -21.32 -4.22 35.46
CA THR A 96 -22.20 -4.61 36.61
C THR A 96 -23.09 -3.50 37.21
N SER A 97 -24.41 -3.78 37.20
CA SER A 97 -25.47 -3.45 38.18
C SER A 97 -26.02 -2.00 38.22
N ALA A 98 -27.31 -1.70 38.39
CA ALA A 98 -28.53 -2.48 38.69
C ALA A 98 -29.83 -1.67 38.41
N GLU A 99 -30.93 -2.43 38.22
CA GLU A 99 -32.32 -2.26 38.69
C GLU A 99 -33.27 -1.06 38.35
N THR A 100 -34.35 -1.42 37.64
CA THR A 100 -35.82 -1.27 37.92
C THR A 100 -36.42 0.15 38.12
N THR A 101 -37.47 0.62 37.41
CA THR A 101 -38.87 0.10 37.37
C THR A 101 -39.77 0.93 36.41
N SER A 102 -40.76 0.26 35.79
CA SER A 102 -42.05 0.64 35.10
C SER A 102 -42.13 1.91 34.23
N ASP A 103 -42.84 1.96 33.10
CA ASP A 103 -44.24 1.59 32.85
C ASP A 103 -44.47 1.43 31.33
N GLY A 104 -45.42 0.59 30.92
CA GLY A 104 -45.41 -0.07 29.61
C GLY A 104 -46.01 0.67 28.41
N PHE A 105 -45.71 0.14 27.21
CA PHE A 105 -46.69 -0.09 26.16
C PHE A 105 -46.14 -1.09 25.12
N GLU A 106 -46.91 -2.14 24.83
CA GLU A 106 -46.65 -3.20 23.84
C GLU A 106 -46.66 -2.67 22.41
N ILE A 107 -45.77 -3.16 21.53
CA ILE A 107 -46.13 -3.61 20.17
C ILE A 107 -45.25 -4.81 19.77
N THR A 108 -45.93 -5.89 19.43
CA THR A 108 -45.51 -7.21 18.95
C THR A 108 -45.19 -7.18 17.44
N GLY A 109 -44.11 -7.84 17.00
CA GLY A 109 -43.84 -8.11 15.57
C GLY A 109 -42.61 -9.01 15.37
N PRO A 110 -42.67 -10.10 14.56
CA PRO A 110 -41.79 -11.26 14.68
C PRO A 110 -40.44 -11.16 13.95
N VAL A 111 -39.43 -11.79 14.57
CA VAL A 111 -38.10 -12.09 14.01
C VAL A 111 -38.26 -13.14 12.90
N VAL A 112 -37.72 -12.87 11.71
CA VAL A 112 -37.66 -13.85 10.60
C VAL A 112 -36.23 -14.36 10.47
N ASP A 113 -36.03 -15.63 10.84
CA ASP A 113 -34.86 -16.44 10.51
C ASP A 113 -34.88 -16.77 9.00
N LEU A 114 -33.84 -16.40 8.26
CA LEU A 114 -33.64 -16.82 6.87
C LEU A 114 -32.67 -18.00 6.81
N HIS A 115 -33.22 -19.22 7.00
CA HIS A 115 -32.55 -20.47 6.68
C HIS A 115 -32.75 -20.75 5.17
N LEU A 116 -31.71 -20.58 4.36
CA LEU A 116 -31.74 -20.79 2.92
C LEU A 116 -31.17 -22.18 2.59
N GLU A 117 -32.02 -23.20 2.45
CA GLU A 117 -31.61 -24.51 1.91
C GLU A 117 -31.87 -24.61 0.40
N HIS A 118 -30.78 -24.90 -0.31
CA HIS A 118 -30.58 -25.72 -1.51
C HIS A 118 -31.69 -25.95 -2.54
N SER A 119 -31.33 -25.73 -3.81
CA SER A 119 -31.62 -26.68 -4.92
C SER A 119 -30.64 -26.46 -6.08
N PHE A 120 -29.91 -27.51 -6.46
CA PHE A 120 -29.34 -27.68 -7.81
C PHE A 120 -29.86 -29.00 -8.37
N ALA A 121 -30.16 -28.96 -9.67
CA ALA A 121 -30.80 -29.98 -10.48
C ALA A 121 -29.93 -31.20 -10.77
#